data_AF-A0A2M7CHW4-F1
#
_entry.id   AF-A0A2M7CHW4-F1
#
_cell.length_a   1.000
_cell.length_b   1.000
_cell.length_c   1.000
_cell.angle_alpha   90.00
_cell.angle_beta   90.00
_cell.angle_gamma   90.00
#
_symmetry.space_group_name_H-M   'P 1'
#
loop_
_entity.id
_entity.type
_entity.pdbx_description
1 polymer ?
#
loop_
_entity_poly.entity_id
_entity_poly.type
_entity_poly.pdbx_seq_one_letter_code
_entity_poly.pdbx_strand_id
1 'polypeptide(L)'
;MKKLSDRFIEAINISFVAYNKKGGARSNKKLIPIHKFLSETILHKLKNGYSIKSLGIGDSKEAIMNGKYYPKNLDIAVFKNQKIIATVSFKFVTSNFKQNANNYFENLMGETANIRRQNIGFAHFLALRGHTPYYSKNKDNLRGKEKKVEIISEKNLQKYIKLFNDMDFPHKPDLLGIRLVDFDQNGKAYLANLTDSDFSMSTQKLLQNGFSLENFIDKFIHLVKLKS
;
A
#
# COMPACT_ATOMS: atom_id res chain seq x y z
N MET A 1 8.78 11.99 -19.79
CA MET A 1 8.68 11.17 -18.55
C MET A 1 7.46 10.28 -18.65
N LYS A 2 7.55 8.99 -18.27
CA LYS A 2 6.38 8.10 -18.15
C LYS A 2 5.37 8.67 -17.14
N LYS A 3 4.07 8.45 -17.34
CA LYS A 3 3.04 8.84 -16.36
C LYS A 3 3.22 8.05 -15.06
N LEU A 4 2.76 8.62 -13.95
CA LEU A 4 2.89 7.99 -12.62
C LEU A 4 2.21 6.61 -12.57
N SER A 5 1.02 6.51 -13.16
CA SER A 5 0.27 5.27 -13.34
C SER A 5 1.09 4.18 -14.06
N ASP A 6 1.81 4.54 -15.11
CA ASP A 6 2.55 3.58 -15.94
C ASP A 6 3.74 3.01 -15.16
N ARG A 7 4.46 3.88 -14.44
CA ARG A 7 5.55 3.47 -13.55
C ARG A 7 5.06 2.59 -12.39
N PHE A 8 3.87 2.90 -11.85
CA PHE A 8 3.25 2.06 -10.83
C PHE A 8 2.90 0.67 -11.37
N ILE A 9 2.27 0.59 -12.55
CA ILE A 9 1.95 -0.69 -13.20
C ILE A 9 3.21 -1.49 -13.54
N GLU A 10 4.29 -0.83 -13.97
CA GLU A 10 5.60 -1.46 -14.16
C GLU A 10 6.13 -2.08 -12.86
N ALA A 11 6.05 -1.36 -11.74
CA ALA A 11 6.43 -1.88 -10.43
C ALA A 11 5.53 -3.07 -9.98
N ILE A 12 4.22 -3.00 -10.22
CA ILE A 12 3.28 -4.11 -9.96
C ILE A 12 3.63 -5.34 -10.80
N ASN A 13 3.97 -5.17 -12.08
CA ASN A 13 4.38 -6.28 -12.95
C ASN A 13 5.62 -6.99 -12.41
N ILE A 14 6.67 -6.24 -12.09
CA ILE A 14 7.92 -6.80 -11.53
C ILE A 14 7.62 -7.48 -10.18
N SER A 15 6.78 -6.86 -9.35
CA SER A 15 6.32 -7.41 -8.07
C SER A 15 5.60 -8.74 -8.24
N PHE A 16 4.70 -8.84 -9.22
CA PHE A 16 3.92 -10.04 -9.48
C PHE A 16 4.78 -11.18 -10.01
N VAL A 17 5.75 -10.89 -10.89
CA VAL A 17 6.75 -11.87 -11.32
C VAL A 17 7.55 -12.38 -10.12
N ALA A 18 7.98 -11.49 -9.20
CA ALA A 18 8.69 -11.90 -7.99
C ALA A 18 7.80 -12.73 -7.04
N TYR A 19 6.52 -12.38 -6.91
CA TYR A 19 5.52 -13.16 -6.16
C TYR A 19 5.40 -14.59 -6.70
N ASN A 20 5.31 -14.75 -8.02
CA ASN A 20 5.17 -16.07 -8.66
C ASN A 20 6.46 -16.90 -8.60
N LYS A 21 7.63 -16.27 -8.75
CA LYS A 21 8.92 -16.98 -8.85
C LYS A 21 9.63 -17.24 -7.51
N LYS A 22 9.47 -16.38 -6.50
CA LYS A 22 10.41 -16.29 -5.36
C LYS A 22 9.77 -16.31 -3.97
N GLY A 23 8.58 -16.89 -3.80
CA GLY A 23 8.08 -17.25 -2.47
C GLY A 23 6.64 -16.85 -2.12
N GLY A 24 5.76 -16.68 -3.11
CA GLY A 24 4.33 -16.52 -2.86
C GLY A 24 3.97 -15.34 -1.95
N ALA A 25 2.92 -15.47 -1.15
CA ALA A 25 2.31 -14.36 -0.42
C ALA A 25 3.20 -13.71 0.65
N ARG A 26 4.19 -14.44 1.20
CA ARG A 26 5.00 -14.05 2.36
C ARG A 26 6.39 -13.49 2.03
N SER A 27 6.81 -13.55 0.77
CA SER A 27 8.14 -13.06 0.38
C SER A 27 8.18 -11.54 0.28
N ASN A 28 9.10 -10.90 1.02
CA ASN A 28 9.33 -9.45 0.92
C ASN A 28 9.88 -9.04 -0.44
N LYS A 29 10.38 -9.97 -1.26
CA LYS A 29 10.92 -9.69 -2.61
C LYS A 29 9.89 -9.06 -3.53
N LYS A 30 8.59 -9.35 -3.35
CA LYS A 30 7.52 -8.71 -4.13
C LYS A 30 7.35 -7.23 -3.78
N LEU A 31 7.76 -6.80 -2.59
CA LEU A 31 7.57 -5.42 -2.14
C LEU A 31 8.66 -4.49 -2.68
N ILE A 32 9.88 -5.01 -2.89
CA ILE A 32 11.05 -4.24 -3.35
C ILE A 32 10.75 -3.32 -4.55
N PRO A 33 10.14 -3.80 -5.66
CA PRO A 33 9.91 -2.94 -6.83
C PRO A 33 8.97 -1.77 -6.52
N ILE A 34 7.96 -2.01 -5.67
CA ILE A 34 6.94 -1.00 -5.35
C ILE A 34 7.48 0.00 -4.31
N HIS A 35 8.22 -0.48 -3.31
CA HIS A 35 8.87 0.39 -2.33
C HIS A 35 9.87 1.31 -3.04
N LYS A 36 10.70 0.77 -3.95
CA LYS A 36 11.61 1.57 -4.77
C LYS A 36 10.87 2.64 -5.58
N PHE A 37 9.80 2.26 -6.29
CA PHE A 37 9.00 3.20 -7.08
C PHE A 37 8.43 4.35 -6.24
N LEU A 38 7.82 4.03 -5.09
CA LEU A 38 7.24 5.04 -4.19
C LEU A 38 8.33 5.94 -3.63
N SER A 39 9.42 5.37 -3.12
CA SER A 39 10.55 6.12 -2.55
C SER A 39 11.19 7.07 -3.55
N GLU A 40 11.51 6.62 -4.77
CA GLU A 40 12.07 7.49 -5.82
C GLU A 40 11.11 8.62 -6.19
N THR A 41 9.82 8.31 -6.28
CA THR A 41 8.79 9.31 -6.61
C THR A 41 8.66 10.37 -5.52
N ILE A 42 8.64 9.94 -4.25
CA ILE A 42 8.54 10.83 -3.09
C ILE A 42 9.80 11.70 -3.00
N LEU A 43 10.99 11.10 -3.06
CA LEU A 43 12.27 11.80 -2.95
C LEU A 43 12.42 12.87 -4.04
N HIS A 44 12.09 12.51 -5.29
CA HIS A 44 12.11 13.44 -6.42
C HIS A 44 11.20 14.66 -6.19
N LYS A 45 10.03 14.48 -5.55
CA LYS A 45 9.10 15.58 -5.26
C LYS A 45 9.46 16.40 -4.02
N LEU A 46 10.10 15.81 -3.01
CA LEU A 46 10.52 16.50 -1.78
C LEU A 46 11.70 17.46 -2.02
N LYS A 47 12.53 17.22 -3.04
CA LYS A 47 13.76 17.95 -3.34
C LYS A 47 14.79 17.82 -2.18
N ASN A 48 15.63 18.83 -1.99
CA ASN A 48 16.78 18.78 -1.08
C ASN A 48 16.39 18.78 0.40
N GLY A 49 17.26 18.21 1.24
CA GLY A 49 17.09 18.20 2.71
C GLY A 49 16.33 16.98 3.26
N TYR A 50 15.93 16.06 2.39
CA TYR A 50 15.22 14.84 2.76
C TYR A 50 16.00 13.60 2.33
N SER A 51 15.87 12.52 3.09
CA SER A 51 16.34 11.19 2.69
C SER A 51 15.28 10.14 2.99
N ILE A 52 15.37 8.99 2.31
CA ILE A 52 14.43 7.89 2.47
C ILE A 52 15.19 6.60 2.76
N LYS A 53 14.66 5.80 3.69
CA LYS A 53 15.08 4.42 3.94
C LYS A 53 13.92 3.47 3.65
N SER A 54 14.12 2.53 2.74
CA SER A 54 13.12 1.54 2.32
C SER A 54 13.78 0.34 1.64
N LEU A 55 13.05 -0.75 1.48
CA LEU A 55 13.43 -1.82 0.56
C LEU A 55 13.66 -1.25 -0.86
N GLY A 56 14.74 -1.68 -1.52
CA GLY A 56 15.07 -1.27 -2.89
C GLY A 56 15.75 0.09 -3.03
N ILE A 57 16.09 0.76 -1.93
CA ILE A 57 16.85 2.03 -1.88
C ILE A 57 18.05 1.87 -0.95
N GLY A 58 19.21 2.41 -1.35
CA GLY A 58 20.42 2.42 -0.51
C GLY A 58 20.83 1.01 -0.04
N ASP A 59 20.92 0.81 1.27
CA ASP A 59 21.22 -0.47 1.91
C ASP A 59 20.09 -1.52 1.78
N SER A 60 18.98 -1.16 1.14
CA SER A 60 17.77 -1.97 0.98
C SER A 60 17.20 -2.50 2.30
N LYS A 61 17.36 -1.73 3.39
CA LYS A 61 16.77 -2.03 4.69
C LYS A 61 15.67 -1.04 5.04
N GLU A 62 14.71 -1.49 5.83
CA GLU A 62 13.69 -0.63 6.42
C GLU A 62 14.27 0.10 7.65
N ALA A 63 13.70 1.26 7.97
CA ALA A 63 14.03 1.94 9.22
C ALA A 63 13.25 1.30 10.38
N ILE A 64 13.86 1.23 11.55
CA ILE A 64 13.17 0.86 12.80
C ILE A 64 12.85 2.14 13.54
N MET A 65 11.62 2.25 14.04
CA MET A 65 11.26 3.26 15.03
C MET A 65 10.72 2.58 16.30
N ASN A 66 10.96 3.20 17.45
CA ASN A 66 10.26 2.85 18.68
C ASN A 66 8.87 3.50 18.65
N GLY A 67 7.84 2.71 18.35
CA GLY A 67 6.46 3.16 18.46
C GLY A 67 6.05 3.39 19.92
N LYS A 68 4.83 3.88 20.14
CA LYS A 68 4.31 4.09 21.51
C LYS A 68 4.21 2.80 22.31
N TYR A 69 3.88 1.70 21.66
CA TYR A 69 3.59 0.41 22.30
C TYR A 69 4.67 -0.63 22.00
N TYR A 70 5.27 -0.59 20.81
CA TYR A 70 6.32 -1.54 20.40
C TYR A 70 7.19 -1.00 19.26
N PRO A 71 8.45 -1.48 19.10
CA PRO A 71 9.29 -1.17 17.94
C PRO A 71 8.70 -1.70 16.64
N LYS A 72 8.82 -0.93 15.54
CA LYS A 72 8.26 -1.30 14.24
C LYS A 72 9.20 -0.93 13.09
N ASN A 73 9.33 -1.85 12.13
CA ASN A 73 9.93 -1.57 10.82
C ASN A 73 8.97 -0.73 9.97
N LEU A 74 9.51 0.28 9.31
CA LEU A 74 8.79 1.20 8.45
C LEU A 74 9.09 0.91 6.98
N ASP A 75 8.07 0.52 6.22
CA ASP A 75 8.19 0.12 4.81
C ASP A 75 8.94 1.16 3.96
N ILE A 76 8.55 2.44 4.14
CA ILE A 76 9.20 3.62 3.56
C ILE A 76 9.24 4.71 4.62
N ALA A 77 10.42 5.01 5.15
CA ALA A 77 10.62 6.07 6.15
C ALA A 77 11.27 7.30 5.52
N VAL A 78 10.66 8.47 5.72
CA VAL A 78 11.20 9.76 5.29
C VAL A 78 11.89 10.44 6.46
N PHE A 79 13.11 10.90 6.21
CA PHE A 79 13.95 11.58 7.18
C PHE A 79 14.16 13.04 6.79
N LYS A 80 14.25 13.90 7.80
CA LYS A 80 14.81 15.26 7.72
C LYS A 80 15.68 15.49 8.93
N ASN A 81 16.89 16.00 8.73
CA ASN A 81 17.88 16.20 9.81
C ASN A 81 18.05 14.95 10.70
N GLN A 82 18.16 13.78 10.06
CA GLN A 82 18.30 12.46 10.72
C GLN A 82 17.11 12.00 11.59
N LYS A 83 16.00 12.74 11.61
CA LYS A 83 14.76 12.36 12.31
C LYS A 83 13.74 11.80 11.34
N ILE A 84 13.05 10.73 11.73
CA ILE A 84 11.90 10.19 10.98
C ILE A 84 10.73 11.15 11.18
N ILE A 85 10.20 11.69 10.08
CA ILE A 85 9.10 12.67 10.13
C ILE A 85 7.79 12.11 9.58
N ALA A 86 7.87 11.16 8.65
CA ALA A 86 6.71 10.49 8.10
C ALA A 86 7.08 9.11 7.53
N THR A 87 6.07 8.27 7.35
CA THR A 87 6.20 6.96 6.71
C THR A 87 5.02 6.63 5.82
N VAL A 88 5.29 5.85 4.77
CA VAL A 88 4.27 5.17 3.98
C VAL A 88 4.29 3.69 4.32
N SER A 89 3.17 3.17 4.82
CA SER A 89 2.86 1.75 4.87
C SER A 89 2.27 1.31 3.54
N PHE A 90 2.73 0.21 2.96
CA PHE A 90 2.24 -0.30 1.68
C PHE A 90 1.77 -1.75 1.78
N LYS A 91 0.57 -2.02 1.27
CA LYS A 91 0.02 -3.37 1.22
C LYS A 91 -0.40 -3.74 -0.19
N PHE A 92 0.22 -4.78 -0.74
CA PHE A 92 -0.22 -5.41 -1.98
C PHE A 92 -0.85 -6.79 -1.72
N VAL A 93 -2.16 -6.87 -1.94
CA VAL A 93 -2.95 -8.10 -1.76
C VAL A 93 -3.20 -8.75 -3.12
N THR A 94 -2.54 -9.89 -3.36
CA THR A 94 -2.58 -10.62 -4.63
C THR A 94 -3.55 -11.81 -4.63
N SER A 95 -3.92 -12.33 -3.46
CA SER A 95 -4.79 -13.50 -3.31
C SER A 95 -5.47 -13.55 -1.93
N ASN A 96 -6.54 -14.34 -1.80
CA ASN A 96 -7.23 -14.63 -0.53
C ASN A 96 -7.62 -13.38 0.29
N PHE A 97 -8.04 -12.30 -0.37
CA PHE A 97 -8.35 -11.03 0.31
C PHE A 97 -9.47 -11.21 1.34
N LYS A 98 -10.63 -11.77 0.96
CA LYS A 98 -11.81 -11.82 1.85
C LYS A 98 -11.54 -12.64 3.12
N GLN A 99 -10.73 -13.70 3.00
CA GLN A 99 -10.31 -14.51 4.13
C GLN A 99 -9.45 -13.75 5.16
N ASN A 100 -8.63 -12.79 4.71
CA ASN A 100 -7.69 -12.08 5.57
C ASN A 100 -8.06 -10.60 5.79
N ALA A 101 -9.22 -10.18 5.28
CA ALA A 101 -9.58 -8.77 5.19
C ALA A 101 -9.62 -8.11 6.57
N ASN A 102 -10.15 -8.79 7.60
CA ASN A 102 -10.24 -8.22 8.95
C ASN A 102 -8.86 -8.03 9.57
N ASN A 103 -8.00 -9.06 9.50
CA ASN A 103 -6.62 -8.99 9.98
C ASN A 103 -5.84 -7.85 9.30
N TYR A 104 -6.02 -7.62 8.00
CA TYR A 104 -5.37 -6.50 7.32
C TYR A 104 -5.84 -5.13 7.84
N PHE A 105 -7.13 -5.01 8.15
CA PHE A 105 -7.72 -3.77 8.63
C PHE A 105 -7.35 -3.49 10.09
N GLU A 106 -7.41 -4.50 10.96
CA GLU A 106 -7.00 -4.40 12.36
C GLU A 106 -5.51 -4.07 12.50
N ASN A 107 -4.65 -4.74 11.72
CA ASN A 107 -3.22 -4.43 11.70
C ASN A 107 -2.96 -2.98 11.26
N LEU A 108 -3.68 -2.48 10.26
CA LEU A 108 -3.56 -1.08 9.84
C LEU A 108 -3.88 -0.12 11.00
N MET A 109 -5.00 -0.32 11.70
CA MET A 109 -5.39 0.54 12.82
C MET A 109 -4.37 0.49 13.97
N GLY A 110 -3.85 -0.71 14.28
CA GLY A 110 -2.83 -0.91 15.31
C GLY A 110 -1.49 -0.24 14.95
N GLU A 111 -1.00 -0.44 13.73
CA GLU A 111 0.22 0.21 13.24
C GLU A 111 0.08 1.73 13.24
N THR A 112 -1.06 2.22 12.78
CA THR A 112 -1.37 3.66 12.78
C THR A 112 -1.28 4.23 14.20
N ALA A 113 -1.94 3.59 15.17
CA ALA A 113 -1.92 4.04 16.55
C ALA A 113 -0.52 4.02 17.17
N ASN A 114 0.26 2.97 16.88
CA ASN A 114 1.62 2.82 17.39
C ASN A 114 2.56 3.91 16.86
N ILE A 115 2.40 4.31 15.59
CA ILE A 115 3.27 5.28 14.91
C ILE A 115 2.83 6.73 15.15
N ARG A 116 1.55 7.06 14.95
CA ARG A 116 1.04 8.44 15.07
C ARG A 116 1.17 9.01 16.48
N ARG A 117 1.16 8.16 17.52
CA ARG A 117 1.42 8.58 18.90
C ARG A 117 2.86 9.06 19.17
N GLN A 118 3.78 8.84 18.24
CA GLN A 118 5.14 9.42 18.25
C GLN A 118 5.24 10.71 17.43
N ASN A 119 4.11 11.31 17.05
CA ASN A 119 4.02 12.49 16.19
C ASN A 119 4.61 12.31 14.77
N ILE A 120 4.79 11.06 14.33
CA ILE A 120 5.25 10.73 12.98
C ILE A 120 4.04 10.67 12.05
N GLY A 121 4.12 11.34 10.89
CA GLY A 121 3.08 11.26 9.87
C GLY A 121 2.94 9.83 9.32
N PHE A 122 1.72 9.30 9.28
CA PHE A 122 1.47 7.93 8.84
C PHE A 122 0.49 7.92 7.67
N ALA A 123 0.98 7.45 6.52
CA ALA A 123 0.17 7.25 5.32
C ALA A 123 0.11 5.77 4.96
N HIS A 124 -1.04 5.29 4.51
CA HIS A 124 -1.22 3.90 4.08
C HIS A 124 -1.69 3.82 2.63
N PHE A 125 -1.03 3.00 1.83
CA PHE A 125 -1.42 2.75 0.45
C PHE A 125 -1.71 1.27 0.21
N LEU A 126 -2.93 1.00 -0.25
CA LEU A 126 -3.45 -0.35 -0.46
C LEU A 126 -3.64 -0.63 -1.95
N ALA A 127 -2.91 -1.62 -2.47
CA ALA A 127 -3.14 -2.18 -3.79
C ALA A 127 -3.87 -3.52 -3.66
N LEU A 128 -5.05 -3.62 -4.28
CA LEU A 128 -5.88 -4.83 -4.29
C LEU A 128 -6.01 -5.36 -5.71
N ARG A 129 -6.04 -6.69 -5.84
CA ARG A 129 -6.42 -7.33 -7.09
C ARG A 129 -7.94 -7.31 -7.25
N GLY A 130 -8.50 -6.72 -8.31
CA GLY A 130 -9.95 -6.64 -8.51
C GLY A 130 -10.60 -8.03 -8.57
N HIS A 131 -10.04 -8.89 -9.42
CA HIS A 131 -10.33 -10.31 -9.53
C HIS A 131 -9.32 -11.11 -8.71
N THR A 132 -9.59 -11.25 -7.41
CA THR A 132 -8.69 -11.89 -6.46
C THR A 132 -8.83 -13.42 -6.46
N PRO A 133 -7.81 -14.19 -6.85
CA PRO A 133 -7.85 -15.64 -6.73
C PRO A 133 -7.85 -16.08 -5.27
N TYR A 134 -8.62 -17.12 -4.97
CA TYR A 134 -8.64 -17.81 -3.70
C TYR A 134 -7.94 -19.16 -3.84
N TYR A 135 -6.83 -19.33 -3.13
CA TYR A 135 -6.10 -20.59 -3.09
C TYR A 135 -6.40 -21.35 -1.79
N SER A 136 -6.46 -22.67 -1.88
CA SER A 136 -6.50 -23.53 -0.69
C SER A 136 -5.19 -23.42 0.09
N LYS A 137 -5.22 -23.76 1.39
CA LYS A 137 -3.99 -23.98 2.15
C LYS A 137 -3.28 -25.23 1.58
N ASN A 138 -1.95 -25.18 1.55
CA ASN A 138 -1.09 -26.32 1.30
C ASN A 138 -0.13 -26.49 2.49
N LYS A 139 0.62 -27.60 2.52
CA LYS A 139 1.70 -27.79 3.49
C LYS A 139 2.77 -26.70 3.34
N ASP A 140 3.45 -26.37 4.44
CA ASP A 140 4.59 -25.44 4.49
C ASP A 140 4.33 -23.99 4.01
N ASN A 141 3.08 -23.52 4.16
CA ASN A 141 2.64 -22.17 3.75
C ASN A 141 2.75 -21.90 2.24
N LEU A 142 2.90 -22.95 1.43
CA LEU A 142 2.83 -22.85 -0.02
C LEU A 142 1.39 -22.61 -0.47
N ARG A 143 1.27 -22.01 -1.66
CA ARG A 143 -0.02 -21.78 -2.32
C ARG A 143 -0.60 -23.13 -2.74
N GLY A 144 -1.82 -23.44 -2.31
CA GLY A 144 -2.56 -24.62 -2.79
C GLY A 144 -3.19 -24.40 -4.16
N LYS A 145 -4.15 -25.26 -4.51
CA LYS A 145 -4.90 -25.13 -5.76
C LYS A 145 -5.81 -23.91 -5.71
N GLU A 146 -5.96 -23.23 -6.85
CA GLU A 146 -6.98 -22.21 -7.01
C GLU A 146 -8.35 -22.86 -6.94
N LYS A 147 -9.24 -22.34 -6.09
CA LYS A 147 -10.60 -22.88 -5.94
C LYS A 147 -11.67 -22.00 -6.58
N LYS A 148 -11.44 -20.69 -6.58
CA LYS A 148 -12.38 -19.68 -7.11
C LYS A 148 -11.68 -18.33 -7.27
N VAL A 149 -12.31 -17.44 -8.03
CA VAL A 149 -11.95 -16.02 -8.11
C VAL A 149 -13.00 -15.22 -7.34
N GLU A 150 -12.55 -14.35 -6.43
CA GLU A 150 -13.39 -13.45 -5.65
C GLU A 150 -13.26 -12.04 -6.21
N ILE A 151 -14.39 -11.41 -6.52
CA ILE A 151 -14.43 -10.01 -6.97
C ILE A 151 -14.46 -9.09 -5.74
N ILE A 152 -13.60 -8.07 -5.73
CA ILE A 152 -13.63 -6.99 -4.73
C ILE A 152 -14.86 -6.13 -4.99
N SER A 153 -15.76 -6.07 -4.00
CA SER A 153 -16.98 -5.28 -4.07
C SER A 153 -16.95 -4.07 -3.14
N GLU A 154 -17.93 -3.17 -3.27
CA GLU A 154 -18.03 -1.98 -2.44
C GLU A 154 -18.00 -2.31 -0.95
N LYS A 155 -18.75 -3.34 -0.54
CA LYS A 155 -18.81 -3.83 0.84
C LYS A 155 -17.42 -4.13 1.42
N ASN A 156 -16.47 -4.56 0.59
CA ASN A 156 -15.10 -4.83 1.03
C ASN A 156 -14.33 -3.54 1.36
N LEU A 157 -14.62 -2.44 0.66
CA LEU A 157 -13.96 -1.16 0.83
C LEU A 157 -14.63 -0.26 1.89
N GLN A 158 -15.90 -0.51 2.21
CA GLN A 158 -16.69 0.31 3.14
C GLN A 158 -15.98 0.56 4.48
N LYS A 159 -15.28 -0.42 5.05
CA LYS A 159 -14.52 -0.21 6.30
C LYS A 159 -13.36 0.77 6.16
N TYR A 160 -12.68 0.77 5.01
CA TYR A 160 -11.61 1.72 4.70
C TYR A 160 -12.15 3.13 4.45
N ILE A 161 -13.30 3.23 3.78
CA ILE A 161 -14.01 4.50 3.56
C ILE A 161 -14.45 5.10 4.91
N LYS A 162 -15.06 4.28 5.78
CA LYS A 162 -15.43 4.69 7.14
C LYS A 162 -14.21 5.16 7.94
N LEU A 163 -13.12 4.38 7.94
CA LEU A 163 -11.87 4.76 8.61
C LEU A 163 -11.33 6.10 8.08
N PHE A 164 -11.34 6.32 6.77
CA PHE A 164 -10.84 7.57 6.18
C PHE A 164 -11.63 8.81 6.63
N ASN A 165 -12.95 8.67 6.75
CA ASN A 165 -13.88 9.71 7.19
C ASN A 165 -13.96 9.86 8.72
N ASP A 166 -13.30 8.99 9.47
CA ASP A 166 -13.27 9.06 10.91
C ASP A 166 -12.54 10.34 11.38
N MET A 167 -12.88 10.82 12.56
CA MET A 167 -12.18 11.91 13.24
C MET A 167 -11.27 11.38 14.36
N ASP A 168 -11.34 10.08 14.66
CA ASP A 168 -10.62 9.48 15.77
C ASP A 168 -9.09 9.46 15.57
N PHE A 169 -8.39 9.88 16.62
CA PHE A 169 -6.95 9.82 16.74
C PHE A 169 -6.60 8.87 17.89
N PRO A 170 -5.70 7.90 17.71
CA PRO A 170 -4.70 7.82 16.63
C PRO A 170 -4.98 6.72 15.59
N HIS A 171 -6.16 6.09 15.57
CA HIS A 171 -6.40 4.86 14.79
C HIS A 171 -6.54 5.08 13.29
N LYS A 172 -6.81 6.31 12.86
CA LYS A 172 -6.93 6.69 11.45
C LYS A 172 -5.59 7.13 10.85
N PRO A 173 -5.18 6.63 9.67
CA PRO A 173 -4.03 7.18 8.95
C PRO A 173 -4.21 8.66 8.61
N ASP A 174 -3.12 9.42 8.58
CA ASP A 174 -3.16 10.80 8.06
C ASP A 174 -3.62 10.81 6.60
N LEU A 175 -3.22 9.78 5.83
CA LEU A 175 -3.59 9.59 4.43
C LEU A 175 -3.87 8.13 4.12
N LEU A 176 -4.88 7.91 3.27
CA LEU A 176 -5.22 6.60 2.74
C LEU A 176 -5.30 6.66 1.22
N GLY A 177 -4.62 5.72 0.55
CA GLY A 177 -4.72 5.51 -0.90
C GLY A 177 -5.12 4.08 -1.20
N ILE A 178 -5.92 3.90 -2.26
CA ILE A 178 -6.43 2.59 -2.70
C ILE A 178 -6.36 2.53 -4.23
N ARG A 179 -5.75 1.45 -4.73
CA ARG A 179 -5.73 1.13 -6.15
C ARG A 179 -6.19 -0.29 -6.40
N LEU A 180 -7.11 -0.44 -7.34
CA LEU A 180 -7.48 -1.73 -7.88
C LEU A 180 -6.64 -2.01 -9.13
N VAL A 181 -6.00 -3.17 -9.14
CA VAL A 181 -5.21 -3.67 -10.26
C VAL A 181 -5.75 -5.02 -10.68
N ASP A 182 -5.63 -5.38 -11.95
CA ASP A 182 -5.90 -6.72 -12.43
C ASP A 182 -4.82 -7.17 -13.40
N PHE A 183 -4.90 -8.42 -13.84
CA PHE A 183 -3.91 -9.06 -14.68
C PHE A 183 -4.61 -9.66 -15.89
N ASP A 184 -4.04 -9.43 -17.07
CA ASP A 184 -4.53 -10.03 -18.30
C ASP A 184 -4.13 -11.52 -18.39
N GLN A 185 -4.56 -12.17 -19.46
CA GLN A 185 -4.23 -13.58 -19.74
C GLN A 185 -2.72 -13.86 -19.85
N ASN A 186 -1.92 -12.84 -20.15
CA ASN A 186 -0.46 -12.92 -20.24
C ASN A 186 0.22 -12.62 -18.89
N GLY A 187 -0.57 -12.39 -17.83
CA GLY A 187 -0.07 -12.03 -16.52
C GLY A 187 0.47 -10.60 -16.43
N LYS A 188 0.10 -9.71 -17.36
CA LYS A 188 0.45 -8.29 -17.33
C LYS A 188 -0.58 -7.50 -16.56
N ALA A 189 -0.10 -6.71 -15.61
CA ALA A 189 -0.90 -5.85 -14.75
C ALA A 189 -1.49 -4.67 -15.52
N TYR A 190 -2.72 -4.30 -15.18
CA TYR A 190 -3.41 -3.08 -15.59
C TYR A 190 -4.24 -2.52 -14.43
N LEU A 191 -4.64 -1.25 -14.52
CA LEU A 191 -5.57 -0.65 -13.54
C LEU A 191 -6.97 -1.17 -13.80
N ALA A 192 -7.63 -1.74 -12.79
CA ALA A 192 -8.97 -2.27 -12.96
C ALA A 192 -9.95 -1.17 -13.37
N ASN A 193 -10.84 -1.47 -14.33
CA ASN A 193 -11.84 -0.50 -14.74
C ASN A 193 -12.90 -0.37 -13.65
N LEU A 194 -13.07 0.85 -13.14
CA LEU A 194 -14.06 1.15 -12.10
C LEU A 194 -15.46 1.37 -12.68
N THR A 195 -15.59 1.66 -13.97
CA THR A 195 -16.91 1.87 -14.60
C THR A 195 -17.68 0.56 -14.76
N ASP A 196 -16.95 -0.55 -14.91
CA ASP A 196 -17.52 -1.89 -15.16
C ASP A 196 -17.72 -2.67 -13.85
N SER A 197 -17.79 -1.94 -12.72
CA SER A 197 -17.86 -2.51 -11.39
C SER A 197 -19.18 -2.14 -10.70
N ASP A 198 -19.60 -2.99 -9.77
CA ASP A 198 -20.77 -2.73 -8.90
C ASP A 198 -20.53 -1.61 -7.86
N PHE A 199 -19.49 -0.79 -8.02
CA PHE A 199 -19.26 0.35 -7.13
C PHE A 199 -20.24 1.48 -7.44
N SER A 200 -20.83 2.06 -6.40
CA SER A 200 -21.57 3.31 -6.48
C SER A 200 -20.73 4.45 -7.07
N MET A 201 -21.39 5.40 -7.72
CA MET A 201 -20.71 6.58 -8.31
C MET A 201 -19.87 7.35 -7.28
N SER A 202 -20.31 7.42 -6.03
CA SER A 202 -19.56 8.08 -4.95
C SER A 202 -18.26 7.31 -4.63
N THR A 203 -18.33 5.99 -4.53
CA THR A 203 -17.16 5.13 -4.31
C THR A 203 -16.21 5.17 -5.50
N GLN A 204 -16.71 5.17 -6.74
CA GLN A 204 -15.89 5.35 -7.94
C GLN A 204 -15.13 6.68 -7.92
N LYS A 205 -15.82 7.80 -7.66
CA LYS A 205 -15.19 9.13 -7.54
C LYS A 205 -14.15 9.17 -6.42
N LEU A 206 -14.44 8.53 -5.29
CA LEU A 206 -13.50 8.46 -4.18
C LEU A 206 -12.24 7.68 -4.56
N LEU A 207 -12.38 6.53 -5.25
CA LEU A 207 -11.25 5.75 -5.74
C LEU A 207 -10.43 6.48 -6.81
N GLN A 208 -11.10 7.16 -7.74
CA GLN A 208 -10.46 7.89 -8.83
C GLN A 208 -9.70 9.13 -8.34
N ASN A 209 -10.25 9.86 -7.37
CA ASN A 209 -9.73 11.16 -6.95
C ASN A 209 -9.17 11.13 -5.52
N GLY A 210 -9.99 10.76 -4.54
CA GLY A 210 -9.62 10.84 -3.12
C GLY A 210 -8.52 9.86 -2.73
N PHE A 211 -8.69 8.59 -3.08
CA PHE A 211 -7.74 7.50 -2.83
C PHE A 211 -6.72 7.32 -3.96
N SER A 212 -6.58 8.33 -4.82
CA SER A 212 -5.76 8.23 -6.01
C SER A 212 -4.28 8.13 -5.71
N LEU A 213 -3.48 7.50 -6.58
CA LEU A 213 -2.03 7.43 -6.38
C LEU A 213 -1.41 8.82 -6.47
N GLU A 214 -1.87 9.61 -7.44
CA GLU A 214 -1.47 10.99 -7.66
C GLU A 214 -1.77 11.85 -6.43
N ASN A 215 -3.03 11.83 -5.97
CA ASN A 215 -3.48 12.59 -4.81
C ASN A 215 -2.81 12.09 -3.52
N PHE A 216 -2.61 10.78 -3.38
CA PHE A 216 -1.89 10.20 -2.25
C PHE A 216 -0.46 10.72 -2.17
N ILE A 217 0.28 10.68 -3.29
CA ILE A 217 1.65 11.19 -3.34
C ILE A 217 1.66 12.68 -3.04
N ASP A 218 0.82 13.48 -3.69
CA ASP A 218 0.82 14.94 -3.50
C ASP A 218 0.49 15.32 -2.06
N LYS A 219 -0.55 14.71 -1.47
CA LYS A 219 -0.89 14.92 -0.05
C LYS A 219 0.19 14.41 0.88
N PHE A 220 0.87 13.32 0.56
CA PHE A 220 1.97 12.81 1.38
C PHE A 220 3.15 13.78 1.41
N ILE A 221 3.48 14.40 0.27
CA ILE A 221 4.49 15.47 0.21
C ILE A 221 4.10 16.66 1.10
N HIS A 222 2.83 17.05 1.11
CA HIS A 222 2.34 18.09 2.03
C HIS A 222 2.44 17.65 3.49
N LEU A 223 2.05 16.43 3.83
CA LEU A 223 2.17 15.87 5.18
C LEU A 223 3.63 15.87 5.66
N VAL A 224 4.56 15.42 4.81
CA VAL A 224 6.00 15.44 5.11
C VAL A 224 6.45 16.87 5.45
N LYS A 225 6.08 17.86 4.64
CA LYS A 225 6.43 19.27 4.88
C LYS A 225 5.82 19.84 6.17
N LEU A 226 4.61 19.44 6.54
CA LEU A 226 3.97 19.84 7.79
C LEU A 226 4.65 19.23 9.04
N LYS A 227 5.26 18.05 8.90
CA LYS A 227 6.00 17.36 9.97
C LYS A 227 7.50 17.70 10.03
N SER A 228 7.98 18.50 9.08
CA SER A 228 9.39 18.83 8.84
C SER A 228 9.90 20.00 9.67
#